data_AF-A0A699R1E9-F1
#
_entry.id   AF-A0A699R1E9-F1
#
_cell.length_a   1.000
_cell.length_b   1.000
_cell.length_c   1.000
_cell.angle_alpha   90.00
_cell.angle_beta   90.00
_cell.angle_gamma   90.00
#
_symmetry.space_group_name_H-M   'P 1'
#
loop_
_entity.id
_entity.type
_entity.pdbx_description
1 polymer ?
#
loop_
_entity_poly.entity_id
_entity_poly.type
_entity_poly.pdbx_seq_one_letter_code
_entity_poly.pdbx_strand_id
1 'polypeptide(L)'
;PHHLEYAFLEGDNKLPVIIAKELRSEEKAAFIKVLRSHKRAIAWKLFDIQGINLEFCTHKILMKEDYKPAVQHQRRVNPKIHDVIKKEVEKLLDAGLIYPISDSPWVSPVHCVPKKVVSLWSRMRKMS
;
A
#
# COMPACT_ATOMS: atom_id res chain seq x y z
N PRO A 1 0.67 21.39 -5.11
CA PRO A 1 -0.15 22.13 -6.10
C PRO A 1 -0.74 23.36 -5.41
N HIS A 2 -0.92 24.50 -6.09
CA HIS A 2 -1.34 25.74 -5.41
C HIS A 2 -2.75 25.68 -4.78
N HIS A 3 -3.59 24.76 -5.25
CA HIS A 3 -4.96 24.52 -4.78
C HIS A 3 -5.04 23.52 -3.61
N LEU A 4 -3.91 22.97 -3.14
CA LEU A 4 -3.88 22.01 -2.03
C LEU A 4 -3.06 22.57 -0.86
N GLU A 5 -3.46 22.23 0.36
CA GLU A 5 -2.73 22.55 1.58
C GLU A 5 -2.71 21.36 2.54
N TYR A 6 -1.77 21.39 3.49
CA TYR A 6 -1.68 20.38 4.55
C TYR A 6 -2.53 20.79 5.75
N ALA A 7 -3.21 19.81 6.33
CA ALA A 7 -3.82 19.90 7.64
C ALA A 7 -3.43 18.69 8.49
N PHE A 8 -3.53 18.81 9.80
CA PHE A 8 -3.06 17.77 10.73
C PHE A 8 -4.20 17.33 11.65
N LEU A 9 -4.38 16.02 11.77
CA LEU A 9 -5.46 15.46 12.58
C LEU A 9 -5.10 15.41 14.07
N GLU A 10 -3.81 15.41 14.42
CA GLU A 10 -3.31 15.43 15.81
C GLU A 10 -2.36 16.60 16.08
N GLY A 11 -2.15 16.92 17.36
CA GLY A 11 -1.12 17.87 17.81
C GLY A 11 0.28 17.38 17.42
N ASP A 12 1.24 18.30 17.25
CA ASP A 12 2.61 18.04 16.82
C ASP A 12 2.82 17.71 15.33
N ASN A 13 1.98 18.23 14.43
CA ASN A 13 2.09 17.99 12.98
C ASN A 13 2.06 16.48 12.60
N LYS A 14 1.34 15.68 13.39
CA LYS A 14 1.14 14.24 13.15
C LYS A 14 -0.13 14.01 12.31
N LEU A 15 -0.13 12.89 11.58
CA LEU A 15 -1.24 12.46 10.71
C LEU A 15 -1.63 13.54 9.68
N PRO A 16 -0.71 13.88 8.75
CA PRO A 16 -0.96 14.89 7.73
C PRO A 16 -2.02 14.42 6.74
N VAL A 17 -2.98 15.29 6.44
CA VAL A 17 -3.94 15.13 5.35
C VAL A 17 -3.78 16.29 4.38
N ILE A 18 -4.01 16.01 3.09
CA ILE A 18 -3.97 17.02 2.04
C ILE A 18 -5.42 17.38 1.72
N ILE A 19 -5.75 18.67 1.86
CA ILE A 19 -7.10 19.21 1.63
C ILE A 19 -7.05 20.30 0.57
N ALA A 20 -8.20 20.64 0.00
CA ALA A 20 -8.31 21.76 -0.93
C ALA A 20 -8.16 23.09 -0.18
N LYS A 21 -7.27 23.95 -0.68
CA LYS A 21 -6.98 25.28 -0.12
C LYS A 21 -8.19 26.21 -0.17
N GLU A 22 -9.04 26.03 -1.18
CA GLU A 22 -10.21 26.85 -1.51
C GLU A 22 -11.42 26.61 -0.60
N LEU A 23 -11.38 25.59 0.28
CA LEU A 23 -12.46 25.34 1.24
C LEU A 23 -12.64 26.55 2.19
N ARG A 24 -13.89 26.87 2.52
CA ARG A 24 -14.19 27.92 3.51
C ARG A 24 -13.74 27.45 4.90
N SER A 25 -13.49 28.40 5.80
CA SER A 25 -13.02 28.09 7.16
C SER A 25 -13.97 27.13 7.91
N GLU A 26 -15.28 27.30 7.73
CA GLU A 26 -16.31 26.46 8.35
C GLU A 26 -16.30 25.04 7.77
N GLU A 27 -16.16 24.92 6.46
CA GLU A 27 -16.08 23.63 5.74
C GLU A 27 -14.82 22.87 6.14
N LYS A 28 -13.67 23.56 6.23
CA LYS A 28 -12.41 22.99 6.71
C LYS A 28 -12.55 22.45 8.12
N ALA A 29 -13.12 23.23 9.03
CA ALA A 29 -13.32 22.82 10.41
C ALA A 29 -14.23 21.59 10.52
N ALA A 30 -15.35 21.59 9.78
CA ALA A 30 -16.26 20.44 9.72
C ALA A 30 -15.58 19.18 9.15
N PHE A 31 -14.83 19.32 8.06
CA PHE A 31 -14.12 18.22 7.42
C PHE A 31 -13.05 17.61 8.35
N ILE A 32 -12.20 18.44 8.95
CA ILE A 32 -11.17 17.98 9.89
C ILE A 32 -11.81 17.31 11.12
N LYS A 33 -12.95 17.81 11.61
CA LYS A 33 -13.69 17.18 12.69
C LYS A 33 -14.13 15.75 12.33
N VAL A 34 -14.67 15.53 11.13
CA VAL A 34 -15.07 14.20 10.66
C VAL A 34 -13.87 13.26 10.56
N LEU A 35 -12.76 13.73 9.99
CA LEU A 35 -11.54 12.93 9.85
C LEU A 35 -10.93 12.55 11.20
N ARG A 36 -10.94 13.48 12.17
CA ARG A 36 -10.50 13.20 13.55
C ARG A 36 -11.36 12.11 14.21
N SER A 37 -12.68 12.18 14.04
CA SER A 37 -13.59 11.16 14.57
C SER A 37 -13.38 9.78 13.95
N HIS A 38 -12.97 9.72 12.68
CA HIS A 38 -12.79 8.47 11.93
C HIS A 38 -11.32 8.15 11.64
N LYS A 39 -10.39 8.62 12.48
CA LYS A 39 -8.94 8.44 12.25
C LYS A 39 -8.50 6.98 12.09
N ARG A 40 -9.22 6.05 12.72
CA ARG A 40 -8.97 4.59 12.66
C ARG A 40 -9.32 3.97 11.31
N ALA A 41 -10.13 4.64 10.49
CA ALA A 41 -10.47 4.16 9.15
C ALA A 41 -9.37 4.48 8.11
N ILE A 42 -8.36 5.28 8.48
CA ILE A 42 -7.26 5.68 7.62
C ILE A 42 -6.01 4.93 8.05
N ALA A 43 -5.35 4.26 7.10
CA ALA A 43 -4.06 3.63 7.34
C ALA A 43 -2.93 4.65 7.16
N TRP A 44 -2.15 4.90 8.21
CA TRP A 44 -1.01 5.83 8.19
C TRP A 44 0.31 5.08 7.99
N LYS A 45 0.38 3.87 8.54
CA LYS A 45 1.44 2.90 8.37
C LYS A 45 0.86 1.61 7.81
N LEU A 46 1.75 0.76 7.30
CA LEU A 46 1.38 -0.54 6.74
C LEU A 46 0.64 -1.43 7.76
N PHE A 47 1.06 -1.39 9.03
CA PHE A 47 0.44 -2.10 10.15
C PHE A 47 -0.98 -1.63 10.50
N ASP A 48 -1.37 -0.42 10.07
CA ASP A 48 -2.72 0.10 10.32
C ASP A 48 -3.75 -0.50 9.35
N ILE A 49 -3.28 -1.15 8.27
CA ILE A 49 -4.14 -1.85 7.31
C ILE A 49 -4.63 -3.14 7.98
N GLN A 50 -5.77 -3.05 8.68
CA GLN A 50 -6.42 -4.22 9.23
C GLN A 50 -7.01 -5.07 8.10
N GLY A 51 -6.57 -6.33 8.00
CA GLY A 51 -7.21 -7.31 7.13
C GLY A 51 -8.60 -7.70 7.62
N ILE A 52 -9.36 -8.38 6.76
CA ILE A 52 -10.62 -9.02 7.17
C ILE A 52 -10.29 -10.22 8.06
N ASN A 53 -11.03 -10.40 9.17
CA ASN A 53 -10.87 -11.60 10.00
C ASN A 53 -11.14 -12.85 9.13
N LEU A 54 -10.18 -13.78 9.11
CA LEU A 54 -10.29 -15.04 8.37
C LEU A 54 -11.48 -15.89 8.82
N GLU A 55 -11.94 -15.75 10.08
CA GLU A 55 -13.15 -16.42 10.57
C GLU A 55 -14.43 -15.87 9.91
N PHE A 56 -14.41 -14.61 9.47
CA PHE A 56 -15.57 -13.95 8.88
C PHE A 56 -15.69 -14.26 7.38
N CYS A 57 -14.57 -14.25 6.66
CA CYS A 57 -14.57 -14.52 5.23
C CYS A 57 -13.22 -15.08 4.79
N THR A 58 -13.28 -16.25 4.14
CA THR A 58 -12.15 -16.80 3.38
C THR A 58 -12.51 -16.83 1.90
N HIS A 59 -11.62 -16.34 1.05
CA HIS A 59 -11.76 -16.51 -0.38
C HIS A 59 -11.24 -17.88 -0.80
N LYS A 60 -12.07 -18.65 -1.53
CA LYS A 60 -11.65 -19.89 -2.18
C LYS A 60 -11.57 -19.65 -3.68
N ILE A 61 -10.36 -19.74 -4.24
CA ILE A 61 -10.16 -19.68 -5.69
C ILE A 61 -10.50 -21.07 -6.24
N LEU A 62 -11.53 -21.16 -7.09
CA LEU A 62 -11.89 -22.39 -7.77
C LEU A 62 -10.94 -22.66 -8.93
N MET A 63 -10.47 -23.89 -9.04
CA MET A 63 -9.59 -24.35 -10.13
C MET A 63 -10.35 -25.27 -11.07
N LYS A 64 -9.93 -25.34 -12.34
CA LYS A 64 -10.43 -26.34 -13.28
C LYS A 64 -9.98 -27.72 -12.82
N GLU A 65 -10.84 -28.73 -13.01
CA GLU A 65 -10.65 -30.10 -12.49
C GLU A 65 -9.32 -30.74 -12.96
N ASP A 66 -8.91 -30.49 -14.20
CA ASP A 66 -7.69 -31.06 -14.78
C ASP A 66 -6.43 -30.21 -14.58
N TYR A 67 -6.52 -29.09 -13.84
CA TYR A 67 -5.38 -28.18 -13.71
C TYR A 67 -4.40 -28.64 -12.63
N LYS A 68 -3.14 -28.80 -13.04
CA LYS A 68 -2.07 -29.26 -12.15
C LYS A 68 -1.26 -28.08 -11.60
N PRO A 69 -0.75 -28.19 -10.36
CA PRO A 69 0.16 -27.20 -9.80
C PRO A 69 1.43 -27.05 -10.63
N ALA A 70 1.94 -25.82 -10.67
CA ALA A 70 3.15 -25.49 -11.42
C ALA A 70 4.18 -24.83 -10.51
N VAL A 71 5.41 -25.34 -10.58
CA VAL A 71 6.61 -24.77 -9.95
C VAL A 71 7.46 -24.14 -11.02
N GLN A 72 7.49 -22.80 -11.06
CA GLN A 72 8.35 -22.05 -11.96
C GLN A 72 9.71 -21.77 -11.30
N HIS A 73 10.79 -21.88 -12.08
CA HIS A 73 12.13 -21.58 -11.58
C HIS A 73 12.28 -20.10 -11.24
N GLN A 74 12.91 -19.81 -10.10
CA GLN A 74 13.14 -18.44 -9.67
C GLN A 74 14.12 -17.71 -10.60
N ARG A 75 13.81 -16.45 -10.93
CA ARG A 75 14.69 -15.66 -11.79
C ARG A 75 15.92 -15.16 -11.02
N ARG A 76 17.07 -15.14 -11.70
CA ARG A 76 18.28 -14.47 -11.20
C ARG A 76 18.03 -12.96 -11.18
N VAL A 77 18.28 -12.34 -10.03
CA VAL A 77 18.17 -10.89 -9.83
C VAL A 77 19.54 -10.31 -9.48
N ASN A 78 19.77 -9.04 -9.82
CA ASN A 78 20.97 -8.33 -9.42
C ASN A 78 21.02 -8.25 -7.88
N PRO A 79 22.17 -8.54 -7.23
CA PRO A 79 22.30 -8.48 -5.77
C PRO A 79 21.78 -7.17 -5.14
N LYS A 80 22.02 -6.02 -5.77
CA LYS A 80 21.52 -4.72 -5.26
C LYS A 80 20.00 -4.65 -5.22
N ILE A 81 19.33 -5.25 -6.20
CA ILE A 81 17.87 -5.32 -6.26
C ILE A 81 17.35 -6.36 -5.28
N HIS A 82 18.06 -7.48 -5.13
CA HIS A 82 17.72 -8.52 -4.16
C HIS A 82 17.59 -7.96 -2.73
N ASP A 83 18.53 -7.11 -2.30
CA ASP A 83 18.48 -6.48 -0.98
C ASP A 83 17.25 -5.57 -0.80
N VAL A 84 16.81 -4.90 -1.88
CA VAL A 84 15.58 -4.08 -1.86
C VAL A 84 14.35 -4.99 -1.74
N ILE A 85 14.28 -6.07 -2.52
CA ILE A 85 13.17 -7.05 -2.44
C ILE A 85 13.08 -7.60 -1.02
N LYS A 86 14.20 -8.04 -0.46
CA LYS A 86 14.25 -8.64 0.87
C LYS A 86 13.67 -7.71 1.92
N LYS A 87 14.09 -6.43 1.92
CA LYS A 87 13.56 -5.42 2.84
C LYS A 87 12.06 -5.18 2.66
N GLU A 88 11.55 -5.20 1.44
CA GLU A 88 10.11 -5.04 1.21
C GLU A 88 9.31 -6.28 1.66
N VAL A 89 9.84 -7.49 1.44
CA VAL A 89 9.24 -8.74 1.93
C VAL A 89 9.24 -8.78 3.47
N GLU A 90 10.34 -8.41 4.11
CA GLU A 90 10.43 -8.31 5.58
C GLU A 90 9.39 -7.33 6.15
N LYS A 91 9.21 -6.15 5.54
CA LYS A 91 8.16 -5.21 5.96
C LYS A 91 6.76 -5.80 5.88
N LEU A 92 6.47 -6.59 4.84
CA LEU A 92 5.15 -7.23 4.66
C LEU A 92 4.95 -8.37 5.67
N LEU A 93 6.01 -9.12 5.98
CA LEU A 93 6.01 -10.16 7.01
C LEU A 93 5.79 -9.56 8.40
N ASP A 94 6.55 -8.51 8.75
CA ASP A 94 6.40 -7.81 10.03
C ASP A 94 4.97 -7.28 10.19
N ALA A 95 4.39 -6.72 9.11
CA ALA A 95 3.01 -6.24 9.08
C ALA A 95 1.94 -7.34 9.14
N GLY A 96 2.32 -8.62 9.07
CA GLY A 96 1.38 -9.75 9.06
C GLY A 96 0.52 -9.84 7.80
N LEU A 97 0.90 -9.15 6.72
CA LEU A 97 0.18 -9.18 5.44
C LEU A 97 0.49 -10.45 4.63
N ILE A 98 1.67 -11.04 4.85
CA ILE A 98 2.08 -12.32 4.29
C ILE A 98 2.63 -13.21 5.39
N TYR A 99 2.69 -14.52 5.14
CA TYR A 99 3.21 -15.52 6.07
C TYR A 99 4.07 -16.55 5.31
N PRO A 100 5.05 -17.18 5.96
CA PRO A 100 5.88 -18.20 5.33
C PRO A 100 5.09 -19.48 5.05
N ILE A 101 5.34 -20.10 3.90
CA ILE A 101 4.82 -21.40 3.49
C ILE A 101 6.02 -22.25 3.07
N SER A 102 6.19 -23.42 3.66
CA SER A 102 7.35 -24.28 3.41
C SER A 102 7.27 -25.00 2.07
N ASP A 103 6.20 -25.77 1.83
CA ASP A 103 6.14 -26.74 0.74
C ASP A 103 4.94 -26.51 -0.20
N SER A 104 4.85 -25.30 -0.76
CA SER A 104 3.81 -24.99 -1.73
C SER A 104 4.07 -25.71 -3.06
N PRO A 105 3.11 -26.50 -3.60
CA PRO A 105 3.23 -27.04 -4.95
C PRO A 105 3.10 -25.95 -6.03
N TRP A 106 2.76 -24.72 -5.62
CA TRP A 106 2.65 -23.53 -6.46
C TRP A 106 3.83 -22.60 -6.22
N VAL A 107 4.64 -22.36 -7.25
CA VAL A 107 5.72 -21.37 -7.20
C VAL A 107 5.69 -20.52 -8.46
N SER A 108 5.57 -19.21 -8.26
CA SER A 108 5.67 -18.20 -9.31
C SER A 108 6.85 -17.28 -9.02
N PRO A 109 7.66 -16.90 -10.03
CA PRO A 109 8.85 -16.13 -9.80
C PRO A 109 8.53 -14.69 -9.39
N VAL A 110 9.37 -14.13 -8.52
CA VAL A 110 9.23 -12.72 -8.13
C VAL A 110 9.78 -11.81 -9.23
N HIS A 111 8.97 -10.82 -9.61
CA HIS A 111 9.31 -9.83 -10.61
C HIS A 111 9.43 -8.43 -10.01
N CYS A 112 10.60 -7.83 -10.11
CA CYS A 112 10.83 -6.47 -9.64
C CYS A 112 10.55 -5.48 -10.77
N VAL A 113 9.61 -4.58 -10.52
CA VAL A 113 9.32 -3.47 -11.41
C VAL A 113 9.61 -2.17 -10.66
N PRO A 114 10.58 -1.36 -11.12
CA PRO A 114 10.80 -0.04 -10.55
C PRO A 114 9.53 0.79 -10.68
N LYS A 115 8.95 1.17 -9.54
CA LYS A 115 7.80 2.06 -9.54
C LYS A 115 8.27 3.42 -10.02
N LYS A 116 7.55 4.03 -10.97
CA LYS A 116 7.75 5.45 -11.27
C LYS A 116 7.48 6.21 -9.98
N VAL A 117 8.53 6.79 -9.39
CA VAL A 117 8.35 7.77 -8.33
C VAL A 117 7.74 8.97 -9.02
N VAL A 118 6.41 9.11 -8.93
CA VAL A 118 5.76 10.34 -9.29
C VAL A 118 6.24 11.34 -8.24
N SER A 119 7.30 12.10 -8.55
CA SER A 119 7.37 13.45 -8.03
C SER A 119 6.02 14.05 -8.40
N LEU A 120 5.23 14.43 -7.40
CA LEU A 120 3.83 14.87 -7.53
C LEU A 120 3.62 16.06 -8.51
N TRP A 121 4.65 16.50 -9.22
CA TRP A 121 4.73 17.65 -10.11
C TRP A 121 5.27 17.39 -11.53
N SER A 122 5.87 16.24 -11.87
CA SER A 122 6.57 16.10 -13.17
C SER A 122 5.72 15.57 -14.34
N ARG A 123 4.38 15.55 -14.26
CA ARG A 123 3.51 15.04 -15.34
C ARG A 123 2.67 16.10 -16.09
N MET A 124 3.17 17.33 -16.16
CA MET A 124 2.70 18.33 -17.14
C MET A 124 3.89 19.20 -17.61
N ARG A 125 4.79 18.60 -18.39
CA ARG A 125 5.63 19.31 -19.36
C ARG A 125 6.46 18.30 -20.13
N LYS A 126 5.96 17.93 -21.31
CA LYS A 126 6.69 17.60 -22.55
C LYS A 126 5.72 16.91 -23.53
N MET A 127 4.98 17.74 -24.24
CA MET A 127 4.80 17.60 -25.68
C MET A 127 5.12 19.00 -26.21
N SER A 128 6.38 19.14 -26.65
CA SER A 128 6.76 20.05 -27.73
C SER A 128 6.86 19.19 -28.97
#